data_AF-A0A521UAE3-F1
#
_entry.id   AF-A0A521UAE3-F1
#
_cell.length_a   1.000
_cell.length_b   1.000
_cell.length_c   1.000
_cell.angle_alpha   90.00
_cell.angle_beta   90.00
_cell.angle_gamma   90.00
#
_symmetry.space_group_name_H-M   'P 1'
#
loop_
_entity.id
_entity.type
_entity.pdbx_description
1 polymer ?
#
loop_
_entity_poly.entity_id
_entity_poly.type
_entity_poly.pdbx_seq_one_letter_code
_entity_poly.pdbx_strand_id
1 'polypeptide(L)'
;MAQITYQVTLSTDDGKFAVTAQTGDPQSVKRALAGARQIYDELTGEPQSKPKEQIQEDIPVCPEHNQPMVKQRGKYGTFWSCHQKNADGGWCTYKAQ
;
A
#
# COMPACT_ATOMS: atom_id res chain seq x y z
N MET A 1 33.37 -3.20 -22.83
CA MET A 1 32.58 -2.34 -21.92
C MET A 1 31.38 -3.16 -21.49
N ALA A 2 31.28 -3.53 -20.21
CA ALA A 2 30.14 -4.32 -19.72
C ALA A 2 28.90 -3.42 -19.63
N GLN A 3 27.86 -3.75 -20.39
CA GLN A 3 26.56 -3.09 -20.29
C GLN A 3 25.72 -3.93 -19.33
N ILE A 4 25.38 -3.36 -18.16
CA ILE A 4 24.60 -4.05 -17.14
C ILE A 4 23.14 -3.70 -17.39
N THR A 5 22.35 -4.69 -17.81
CA THR A 5 20.91 -4.54 -18.01
C THR A 5 20.17 -5.16 -16.84
N TYR A 6 19.38 -4.35 -16.16
CA TYR A 6 18.50 -4.78 -15.08
C TYR A 6 17.12 -5.05 -15.65
N GLN A 7 16.65 -6.30 -15.50
CA GLN A 7 15.31 -6.71 -15.89
C GLN A 7 14.52 -7.09 -14.65
N VAL A 8 13.31 -6.54 -14.50
CA VAL A 8 12.37 -6.93 -13.46
C VAL A 8 11.06 -7.34 -14.12
N THR A 9 10.57 -8.53 -13.76
CA THR A 9 9.31 -9.06 -14.25
C THR A 9 8.37 -9.27 -13.06
N LEU A 10 7.19 -8.65 -13.15
CA LEU A 10 6.08 -8.82 -12.21
C LEU A 10 5.01 -9.65 -12.92
N SER A 11 4.68 -10.82 -12.37
CA SER A 11 3.68 -11.72 -12.94
C SER A 11 2.58 -11.96 -11.92
N THR A 12 1.34 -12.06 -12.37
CA THR A 12 0.21 -12.44 -11.50
C THR A 12 0.25 -13.92 -11.13
N ASP A 13 -0.31 -14.28 -9.98
CA ASP A 13 -0.56 -15.66 -9.55
C ASP A 13 -1.37 -16.44 -10.60
N ASP A 14 -2.40 -15.81 -11.17
CA ASP A 14 -3.17 -16.35 -12.29
C ASP A 14 -2.41 -16.47 -13.62
N GLY A 15 -1.20 -15.92 -13.73
CA GLY A 15 -0.39 -15.89 -14.96
C GLY A 15 -0.96 -15.05 -16.12
N LYS A 16 -2.09 -14.36 -15.92
CA LYS A 16 -2.81 -13.58 -16.95
C LYS A 16 -2.09 -12.30 -17.36
N PHE A 17 -1.28 -11.73 -16.47
CA PHE A 17 -0.60 -10.47 -16.71
C PHE A 17 0.86 -10.57 -16.29
N ALA A 18 1.75 -10.15 -17.17
CA ALA A 18 3.18 -10.06 -16.89
C ALA A 18 3.69 -8.70 -17.35
N VAL A 19 4.21 -7.91 -16.43
CA VAL A 19 4.82 -6.60 -16.70
C VAL A 19 6.32 -6.73 -16.57
N THR A 20 7.05 -6.45 -17.66
CA THR A 20 8.51 -6.50 -17.68
C THR A 20 9.07 -5.10 -17.88
N ALA A 21 9.96 -4.69 -16.98
CA ALA A 21 10.70 -3.45 -17.08
C ALA A 21 12.19 -3.77 -17.27
N GLN A 22 12.80 -3.16 -18.29
CA GLN A 22 14.23 -3.28 -18.58
C GLN A 22 14.89 -1.90 -18.55
N THR A 23 16.03 -1.79 -17.88
CA THR A 23 16.80 -0.55 -17.85
C THR A 23 18.29 -0.83 -17.75
N GLY A 24 19.10 0.00 -18.43
CA GLY A 24 20.55 -0.03 -18.37
C GLY A 24 21.15 0.81 -17.24
N ASP A 25 20.31 1.45 -16.42
CA ASP A 25 20.74 2.35 -15.35
C ASP A 25 20.14 1.93 -13.98
N PRO A 26 20.97 1.71 -12.94
CA PRO A 26 20.53 1.23 -11.63
C PRO A 26 19.64 2.22 -10.87
N GLN A 27 19.75 3.53 -11.11
CA GLN A 27 18.86 4.52 -10.47
C GLN A 27 17.46 4.50 -11.11
N SER A 28 17.42 4.26 -12.42
CA SER A 28 16.19 4.17 -13.20
C SER A 28 15.37 2.92 -12.86
N VAL A 29 15.97 1.87 -12.29
CA VAL A 29 15.29 0.64 -11.84
C VAL A 29 14.14 0.97 -10.90
N LYS A 30 14.33 1.87 -9.91
CA LYS A 30 13.27 2.21 -8.94
C LYS A 30 12.05 2.85 -9.60
N ARG A 31 12.29 3.72 -10.59
CA ARG A 31 11.22 4.41 -11.34
C ARG A 31 10.49 3.43 -12.25
N ALA A 32 11.24 2.55 -12.92
CA ALA A 32 10.69 1.51 -13.77
C ALA A 32 9.85 0.50 -12.95
N LEU A 33 10.29 0.15 -11.75
CA LEU A 33 9.56 -0.69 -10.81
C LEU A 33 8.26 -0.02 -10.33
N ALA A 34 8.31 1.27 -9.99
CA ALA A 34 7.13 2.02 -9.57
C ALA A 34 6.06 2.07 -10.68
N GLY A 35 6.48 2.31 -11.93
CA GLY A 35 5.58 2.27 -13.08
C GLY A 35 5.04 0.86 -13.36
N ALA A 36 5.89 -0.16 -13.32
CA ALA A 36 5.48 -1.54 -13.54
C ALA A 36 4.46 -2.01 -12.48
N ARG A 37 4.64 -1.58 -11.23
CA ARG A 37 3.70 -1.86 -10.14
C ARG A 37 2.36 -1.15 -10.33
N GLN A 38 2.35 0.10 -10.78
CA GLN A 38 1.11 0.82 -11.05
C GLN A 38 0.29 0.15 -12.16
N ILE A 39 0.94 -0.31 -13.23
CA ILE A 39 0.29 -1.05 -14.32
C ILE A 39 -0.24 -2.39 -13.79
N TYR A 40 0.54 -3.09 -12.97
CA TYR A 40 0.14 -4.34 -12.34
C TYR A 40 -1.10 -4.17 -11.43
N ASP A 41 -1.12 -3.13 -10.58
CA ASP A 41 -2.25 -2.82 -9.70
C ASP A 41 -3.53 -2.51 -10.52
N GLU A 42 -3.40 -1.78 -11.62
CA GLU A 42 -4.52 -1.48 -12.52
C GLU A 42 -5.10 -2.74 -13.18
N LEU A 43 -4.23 -3.69 -13.56
CA LEU A 43 -4.64 -4.96 -14.19
C LEU A 43 -5.23 -5.96 -13.20
N THR A 44 -4.76 -5.97 -11.96
CA THR A 44 -5.20 -6.92 -10.92
C THR A 44 -6.37 -6.40 -10.09
N GLY A 45 -6.66 -5.10 -10.16
CA GLY A 45 -7.70 -4.48 -9.35
C GLY A 45 -7.38 -4.52 -7.85
N GLU A 46 -6.14 -4.83 -7.46
CA GLU A 46 -5.70 -4.75 -6.08
C GLU A 46 -5.75 -3.27 -5.65
N PRO A 47 -6.60 -2.90 -4.67
CA PRO A 47 -6.74 -1.50 -4.28
C PRO A 47 -5.40 -1.02 -3.72
N GLN A 48 -4.86 0.01 -4.36
CA GLN A 48 -3.70 0.75 -3.89
C GLN A 48 -3.85 1.07 -2.40
N SER A 49 -3.17 0.30 -1.56
CA SER A 49 -2.73 0.77 -0.26
C SER A 49 -1.62 1.77 -0.56
N LYS A 50 -2.00 2.96 -1.04
CA LYS A 50 -1.08 4.07 -1.25
C LYS A 50 -0.24 4.18 0.02
N PRO A 51 1.10 4.18 -0.06
CA PRO A 51 1.90 4.85 0.95
C PRO A 51 1.51 6.32 0.82
N LYS A 52 0.44 6.70 1.51
CA LYS A 52 0.08 8.09 1.69
C LYS A 52 1.23 8.63 2.50
N GLU A 53 2.10 9.38 1.81
CA GLU A 53 3.13 10.23 2.39
C GLU A 53 2.64 10.70 3.75
N GLN A 54 3.30 10.17 4.79
CA GLN A 54 2.96 10.41 6.18
C GLN A 54 3.16 11.89 6.43
N ILE A 55 2.10 12.68 6.28
CA ILE A 55 1.96 13.89 7.06
C ILE A 55 2.03 13.38 8.50
N GLN A 56 3.12 13.73 9.19
CA GLN A 56 3.34 13.56 10.63
C GLN A 56 2.30 14.39 11.41
N GLU A 57 1.03 14.09 11.20
CA GLU A 57 0.02 14.28 12.24
C GLU A 57 0.18 13.07 13.16
N ASP A 58 0.19 13.26 14.48
CA ASP A 58 0.16 12.20 15.47
C ASP A 58 -1.02 11.25 15.19
N ILE A 59 -0.81 10.21 14.37
CA ILE A 59 -1.82 9.19 14.08
C ILE A 59 -1.83 8.27 15.31
N PRO A 60 -2.92 8.25 16.09
CA PRO A 60 -3.00 7.35 17.22
C PRO A 60 -2.96 5.90 16.72
N VAL A 61 -2.19 5.07 17.43
CA VAL A 61 -2.10 3.64 17.17
C VAL A 61 -3.13 2.94 18.05
N CYS A 62 -3.85 1.97 17.48
CA CYS A 62 -4.77 1.14 18.27
C CYS A 62 -3.97 0.19 19.17
N PRO A 63 -4.18 0.18 20.51
CA PRO A 63 -3.43 -0.70 21.42
C PRO A 63 -3.77 -2.19 21.26
N GLU A 64 -4.92 -2.51 20.66
CA GLU A 64 -5.36 -3.89 20.43
C GLU A 64 -4.68 -4.55 19.22
N HIS A 65 -4.42 -3.77 18.16
CA HIS A 65 -3.92 -4.29 16.87
C HIS A 65 -2.55 -3.74 16.48
N ASN A 66 -2.02 -2.77 17.23
CA ASN A 66 -0.82 -2.01 16.89
C ASN A 66 -0.81 -1.48 15.44
N GLN A 67 -1.99 -1.12 14.93
CA GLN A 67 -2.19 -0.55 13.60
C GLN A 67 -2.49 0.94 13.69
N PRO A 68 -2.00 1.76 12.73
CA PRO A 68 -2.36 3.17 12.64
C PRO A 68 -3.87 3.33 12.42
N MET A 69 -4.50 4.17 13.22
CA MET A 69 -5.94 4.41 13.10
C MET A 69 -6.26 5.27 11.87
N VAL A 70 -7.50 5.19 11.40
CA VAL A 70 -7.97 5.98 10.26
C VAL A 70 -8.87 7.10 10.76
N LYS A 71 -8.64 8.33 10.26
CA LYS A 71 -9.49 9.49 10.55
C LYS A 71 -10.80 9.36 9.78
N GLN A 72 -11.89 9.10 10.50
CA GLN A 72 -13.24 9.00 9.97
C GLN A 72 -14.02 10.28 10.26
N ARG A 73 -15.02 10.60 9.43
CA ARG A 73 -15.91 11.75 9.61
C ARG A 73 -17.31 11.27 9.99
N GLY A 74 -17.71 11.51 11.22
CA GLY A 74 -19.06 11.24 11.72
C GLY A 74 -19.95 12.47 11.74
N LYS A 75 -21.19 12.29 12.23
CA LYS A 75 -22.19 13.36 12.41
C LYS A 75 -21.68 14.52 13.29
N TYR A 76 -20.81 14.22 14.26
CA TYR A 76 -20.34 15.19 15.27
C TYR A 76 -18.92 15.71 15.03
N GLY A 77 -18.25 15.31 13.94
CA GLY A 77 -16.87 15.70 13.65
C GLY A 77 -16.00 14.55 13.18
N THR A 78 -14.70 14.80 13.07
CA THR A 78 -13.71 13.76 12.74
C THR A 78 -13.24 13.04 13.98
N PHE A 79 -13.11 11.71 13.91
CA PHE A 79 -12.59 10.87 14.99
C PHE A 79 -11.64 9.80 14.43
N TRP A 80 -10.76 9.28 15.27
CA TRP A 80 -9.88 8.19 14.89
C TRP A 80 -10.53 6.85 15.27
N SER A 81 -10.61 5.91 14.33
CA SER A 81 -11.11 4.56 14.60
C SER A 81 -10.22 3.48 13.98
N CYS A 82 -10.10 2.34 14.66
CA CYS A 82 -9.45 1.17 14.13
C CYS A 82 -10.39 0.44 13.14
N HIS A 83 -9.91 0.16 11.93
CA HIS A 83 -10.66 -0.56 10.89
C HIS A 83 -10.27 -2.05 10.83
N GLN A 84 -9.83 -2.62 11.96
CA GLN A 84 -9.44 -4.03 12.06
C GLN A 84 -10.53 -4.84 12.74
N LYS A 85 -10.64 -6.13 12.38
CA LYS A 85 -11.50 -7.10 13.09
C LYS A 85 -10.73 -7.76 14.22
N ASN A 86 -11.39 -7.90 15.36
CA ASN A 86 -10.92 -8.68 16.50
C ASN A 86 -10.90 -10.18 16.16
N ALA A 87 -10.22 -10.97 17.00
CA ALA A 87 -10.18 -12.43 16.87
C ALA A 87 -11.58 -13.09 16.87
N ASP A 88 -12.55 -12.48 17.57
CA ASP A 88 -13.95 -12.92 17.60
C ASP A 88 -14.74 -12.57 16.31
N GLY A 89 -14.10 -11.97 15.32
CA GLY A 89 -14.72 -11.54 14.05
C GLY A 89 -15.52 -10.24 14.14
N GLY A 90 -15.71 -9.70 15.35
CA GLY A 90 -16.28 -8.38 15.59
C GLY A 90 -15.34 -7.25 15.16
N TRP A 91 -15.89 -6.10 14.79
CA TRP A 91 -15.09 -4.91 14.47
C TRP A 91 -14.48 -4.30 15.74
N CYS A 92 -13.24 -3.82 15.63
CA CYS A 92 -12.58 -3.13 16.73
C CYS A 92 -13.37 -1.87 17.11
N THR A 93 -13.77 -1.79 18.38
CA THR A 93 -14.56 -0.68 18.92
C THR A 93 -13.70 0.46 19.47
N TYR A 94 -12.37 0.31 19.41
CA TYR A 94 -11.43 1.31 19.90
C TYR A 94 -11.50 2.58 19.04
N LYS A 95 -11.77 3.70 19.72
CA LYS A 95 -11.83 5.05 19.16
C LYS A 95 -10.92 5.95 19.97
N ALA A 96 -9.99 6.64 19.31
CA ALA A 96 -9.17 7.66 19.93
C ALA A 96 -9.89 9.01 19.75
N GLN A 97 -9.93 9.77 20.84
CA GLN A 97 -10.73 10.98 20.99
C GLN A 97 -10.03 12.19 20.39
#